data_AF-A0A1N7RFU5-F1
#
_entry.id   AF-A0A1N7RFU5-F1
#
_cell.length_a   1.000
_cell.length_b   1.000
_cell.length_c   1.000
_cell.angle_alpha   90.00
_cell.angle_beta   90.00
_cell.angle_gamma   90.00
#
_symmetry.space_group_name_H-M   'P 1'
#
loop_
_entity.id
_entity.type
_entity.pdbx_description
1 polymer ?
#
loop_
_entity_poly.entity_id
_entity_poly.type
_entity_poly.pdbx_seq_one_letter_code
_entity_poly.pdbx_strand_id
1 'polypeptide(L)'
;MTNRSKQSKLIFELSRVQKEIRFKEVLDKAMLQTYAMDRPLIYRNNLCIKKNQFIHQHKNGRVFLIEQNQNDSKERVIKELH
;
A
#
# COMPACT_ATOMS: atom_id res chain seq x y z
N MET A 1 33.18 24.52 16.50
CA MET A 1 33.25 23.13 15.99
C MET A 1 32.14 22.92 14.96
N THR A 2 32.43 23.06 13.67
CA THR A 2 31.44 22.82 12.60
C THR A 2 31.65 21.44 12.01
N ASN A 3 30.81 20.49 12.42
CA ASN A 3 30.76 19.15 11.86
C ASN A 3 30.23 19.23 10.42
N ARG A 4 31.14 19.31 9.43
CA ARG A 4 30.79 19.09 8.03
C ARG A 4 30.53 17.60 7.87
N SER A 5 29.26 17.20 7.83
CA SER A 5 28.89 15.84 7.42
C SER A 5 29.49 15.60 6.04
N LYS A 6 30.48 14.71 5.96
CA LYS A 6 31.00 14.22 4.68
C LYS A 6 29.83 13.55 3.97
N GLN A 7 29.23 14.26 3.00
CA GLN A 7 28.31 13.68 2.04
C GLN A 7 29.08 12.58 1.32
N SER A 8 28.84 11.32 1.72
CA SER A 8 29.30 10.16 0.98
C SER A 8 28.61 10.21 -0.37
N LYS A 9 29.29 10.73 -1.39
CA LYS A 9 28.80 10.61 -2.77
C LYS A 9 28.66 9.12 -3.05
N LEU A 10 27.43 8.70 -3.34
CA LEU A 10 27.16 7.35 -3.81
C LEU A 10 28.04 7.10 -5.02
N ILE A 11 28.79 5.99 -5.00
CA ILE A 11 29.76 5.62 -6.06
C ILE A 11 29.03 5.44 -7.40
N PHE A 12 27.72 5.24 -7.36
CA PHE A 12 26.84 5.15 -8.51
C PHE A 12 25.47 5.74 -8.17
N GLU A 13 25.03 6.74 -8.93
CA GLU A 13 23.67 7.28 -8.86
C GLU A 13 23.09 7.27 -10.28
N LEU A 14 21.89 6.68 -10.42
CA LEU A 14 21.18 6.68 -11.70
C LEU A 14 20.84 8.12 -12.11
N SER A 15 20.90 8.39 -13.41
CA SER A 15 20.39 9.66 -13.93
C SER A 15 18.89 9.79 -13.60
N ARG A 16 18.39 11.03 -13.57
CA ARG A 16 16.95 11.28 -13.32
C ARG A 16 16.05 10.46 -14.26
N VAL A 17 16.41 10.41 -15.54
CA VAL A 17 15.69 9.66 -16.58
C VAL A 17 15.68 8.16 -16.26
N GLN A 18 16.82 7.59 -15.86
CA GLN A 18 16.91 6.18 -15.48
C GLN A 18 16.09 5.86 -14.22
N LYS A 19 16.04 6.79 -13.26
CA LYS A 19 15.18 6.65 -12.07
C LYS A 19 13.70 6.64 -12.45
N GLU A 20 13.28 7.56 -13.32
CA GLU A 20 11.89 7.64 -13.79
C GLU A 20 11.45 6.39 -14.57
N ILE A 21 12.29 5.90 -15.49
CA ILE A 21 12.03 4.65 -16.23
C ILE A 21 11.88 3.48 -15.26
N ARG A 22 12.85 3.30 -14.36
CA ARG A 22 12.85 2.18 -13.41
C ARG A 22 11.69 2.26 -12.42
N PHE A 23 11.32 3.48 -12.00
CA PHE A 23 10.14 3.68 -11.17
C PHE A 23 8.86 3.26 -11.89
N LYS A 24 8.69 3.69 -13.15
CA LYS A 24 7.53 3.33 -13.96
C LYS A 24 7.43 1.82 -14.16
N GLU A 25 8.53 1.14 -14.49
CA GLU A 25 8.55 -0.31 -14.64
C GLU A 25 8.14 -1.06 -13.36
N VAL A 26 8.62 -0.60 -12.20
CA VAL A 26 8.28 -1.20 -10.91
C VAL A 26 6.81 -0.95 -10.59
N LEU A 27 6.31 0.27 -10.83
CA LEU A 27 4.92 0.62 -10.61
C LEU A 27 3.99 -0.21 -11.49
N ASP A 28 4.28 -0.31 -12.79
CA ASP A 28 3.47 -1.08 -13.75
C ASP A 28 3.42 -2.56 -13.35
N LYS A 29 4.55 -3.15 -12.95
CA LYS A 29 4.59 -4.54 -12.43
C LYS A 29 3.76 -4.72 -11.17
N ALA A 30 3.89 -3.81 -10.20
CA ALA A 30 3.13 -3.87 -8.95
C ALA A 30 1.62 -3.73 -9.20
N MET A 31 1.23 -2.85 -10.11
CA MET A 31 -0.16 -2.67 -10.53
C MET A 31 -0.70 -3.95 -11.18
N LEU A 32 0.02 -4.52 -12.16
CA LEU A 32 -0.37 -5.76 -12.83
C LEU A 32 -0.53 -6.93 -11.85
N GLN A 33 0.41 -7.09 -10.92
CA GLN A 33 0.32 -8.11 -9.88
C GLN A 33 -0.89 -7.89 -8.97
N THR A 34 -1.16 -6.64 -8.57
CA THR A 34 -2.31 -6.30 -7.73
C THR A 34 -3.63 -6.57 -8.45
N TYR A 35 -3.71 -6.24 -9.75
CA TYR A 35 -4.86 -6.55 -10.59
C TYR A 35 -5.09 -8.06 -10.72
N ALA A 36 -4.03 -8.83 -10.96
CA ALA A 36 -4.09 -10.29 -11.13
C ALA A 36 -4.52 -11.02 -9.84
N MET A 37 -4.20 -10.47 -8.67
CA MET A 37 -4.53 -11.07 -7.37
C MET A 37 -5.96 -10.77 -6.88
N ASP A 38 -6.78 -10.11 -7.70
CA ASP A 38 -8.13 -9.63 -7.34
C ASP A 38 -8.22 -8.97 -5.95
N ARG A 39 -7.19 -8.22 -5.58
CA ARG A 39 -7.12 -7.61 -4.26
C ARG A 39 -8.16 -6.49 -4.15
N PRO A 40 -8.89 -6.41 -3.03
CA PRO A 40 -9.78 -5.30 -2.79
C PRO A 40 -8.99 -4.00 -2.64
N LEU A 41 -9.61 -2.88 -3.00
CA LEU A 41 -9.14 -1.57 -2.58
C LEU A 41 -9.38 -1.44 -1.08
N ILE A 42 -8.30 -1.20 -0.32
CA ILE A 42 -8.34 -1.12 1.14
C ILE A 42 -8.20 0.34 1.56
N TYR A 43 -9.16 0.85 2.35
CA TYR A 43 -9.13 2.21 2.88
C TYR A 43 -9.83 2.31 4.24
N ARG A 44 -9.77 3.50 4.85
CA ARG A 44 -10.48 3.81 6.10
C ARG A 44 -11.37 5.03 5.91
N ASN A 45 -12.57 5.00 6.47
CA ASN A 45 -13.50 6.12 6.51
C ASN A 45 -14.15 6.23 7.90
N ASN A 46 -15.20 7.06 8.02
CA ASN A 46 -15.96 7.26 9.25
C ASN A 46 -16.65 6.00 9.81
N LEU A 47 -16.77 4.91 9.03
CA LEU A 47 -17.31 3.63 9.50
C LEU A 47 -16.27 2.80 10.26
N CYS A 48 -14.97 3.10 10.12
CA CYS A 48 -13.89 2.42 10.81
C CYS A 48 -13.67 3.02 12.21
N ILE A 49 -14.50 2.62 13.17
CA ILE A 49 -14.46 3.12 14.56
C ILE A 49 -13.16 2.73 15.26
N LYS A 50 -12.68 1.50 15.04
CA LYS A 50 -11.44 1.00 15.66
C LYS A 50 -10.24 1.19 14.74
N LYS A 51 -9.04 1.25 15.34
CA LYS A 51 -7.77 1.42 14.60
C LYS A 51 -7.45 0.26 13.66
N ASN A 52 -7.91 -0.93 14.00
CA ASN A 52 -7.72 -2.17 13.24
C ASN A 52 -8.90 -2.51 12.33
N GLN A 53 -9.75 -1.53 12.01
CA GLN A 53 -10.84 -1.68 11.06
C GLN A 53 -10.54 -1.01 9.73
N PHE A 54 -10.92 -1.69 8.65
CA PHE A 54 -10.67 -1.30 7.27
C PHE A 54 -11.88 -1.59 6.39
N ILE A 55 -12.03 -0.84 5.30
CA ILE A 55 -13.01 -1.10 4.25
C ILE A 55 -12.30 -1.81 3.11
N HIS A 56 -12.85 -2.96 2.70
CA HIS A 56 -12.41 -3.72 1.54
C HIS A 56 -13.47 -3.56 0.44
N GLN A 57 -13.12 -2.85 -0.62
CA GLN A 57 -13.96 -2.70 -1.80
C GLN A 57 -13.45 -3.61 -2.92
N HIS A 58 -14.25 -4.61 -3.26
CA HIS A 58 -13.93 -5.59 -4.30
C HIS A 58 -14.37 -5.08 -5.67
N LYS A 59 -13.78 -5.62 -6.74
CA LYS A 59 -14.08 -5.21 -8.13
C LYS A 59 -15.53 -5.50 -8.55
N ASN A 60 -16.18 -6.46 -7.91
CA ASN A 60 -17.59 -6.79 -8.12
C ASN A 60 -18.55 -5.78 -7.46
N GLY A 61 -18.04 -4.73 -6.83
CA GLY A 61 -18.84 -3.70 -6.16
C GLY A 61 -19.19 -4.02 -4.71
N ARG A 62 -18.90 -5.24 -4.23
CA ARG A 62 -19.14 -5.60 -2.83
C ARG A 62 -18.18 -4.86 -1.91
N VAL A 63 -18.72 -4.33 -0.83
CA VAL A 63 -17.94 -3.54 0.14
C VAL A 63 -18.08 -4.14 1.54
N PHE A 64 -16.96 -4.46 2.18
CA PHE A 64 -16.94 -5.06 3.51
C PHE A 64 -16.21 -4.17 4.51
N LEU A 65 -16.75 -4.08 5.72
CA LEU A 65 -16.02 -3.64 6.90
C LEU A 65 -15.30 -4.85 7.50
N ILE A 66 -13.97 -4.81 7.52
CA ILE A 66 -13.09 -5.83 8.04
C ILE A 66 -12.46 -5.35 9.35
N GLU A 67 -12.30 -6.26 10.32
CA GLU A 67 -11.47 -6.05 11.50
C GLU A 67 -10.28 -7.02 11.45
N GLN A 68 -9.07 -6.49 11.62
CA GLN A 68 -7.85 -7.27 11.67
C GLN A 68 -7.43 -7.54 13.11
N ASN A 69 -7.14 -8.80 13.44
CA ASN A 69 -6.60 -9.16 14.74
C ASN A 69 -5.13 -8.70 14.85
N GLN A 70 -4.79 -8.02 15.94
CA GLN A 70 -3.45 -7.46 16.16
C GLN A 70 -2.38 -8.53 16.42
N ASN A 71 -2.79 -9.71 16.90
CA ASN A 71 -1.85 -10.75 17.34
C ASN A 71 -1.43 -11.68 16.19
N ASP A 72 -2.33 -11.98 15.25
CA ASP A 72 -2.09 -12.94 14.17
C ASP A 72 -2.40 -12.39 12.77
N SER A 73 -2.74 -11.11 12.67
CA SER A 73 -3.09 -10.41 11.41
C SER A 73 -4.28 -11.03 10.66
N LYS A 74 -5.06 -11.93 11.28
CA LYS A 74 -6.23 -12.51 10.63
C LYS A 74 -7.34 -11.49 10.48
N GLU A 75 -8.00 -11.54 9.34
CA GLU A 75 -9.11 -10.67 8.99
C GLU A 75 -10.44 -11.33 9.31
N ARG A 76 -11.37 -10.55 9.86
CA ARG A 76 -12.75 -10.95 10.09
C ARG A 76 -13.69 -9.93 9.46
N VAL A 77 -14.66 -10.41 8.69
CA VAL A 77 -15.74 -9.58 8.17
C VAL A 77 -16.67 -9.20 9.32
N ILE A 78 -16.84 -7.90 9.55
CA ILE A 78 -17.77 -7.35 10.54
C ILE A 78 -19.13 -7.09 9.92
N LYS A 79 -19.15 -6.51 8.71
CA LYS A 79 -20.40 -6.15 8.01
C LYS A 79 -20.20 -6.00 6.51
N GLU A 80 -21.19 -6.42 5.72
CA GLU A 80 -21.34 -6.05 4.31
C GLU A 80 -22.11 -4.73 4.20
N LEU A 81 -21.55 -3.78 3.46
CA LEU A 81 -22.08 -2.42 3.32
C LEU A 81 -22.88 -2.24 2.03
N HIS A 82 -22.56 -3.02 0.99
CA HIS A 82 -23.20 -3.00 -0.31
C HIS A 82 -22.96 -4.32 -1.05
#